data_AF-A0A7V4AYJ9-F1
#
_entry.id   AF-A0A7V4AYJ9-F1
#
_cell.length_a   1.000
_cell.length_b   1.000
_cell.length_c   1.000
_cell.angle_alpha   90.00
_cell.angle_beta   90.00
_cell.angle_gamma   90.00
#
_symmetry.space_group_name_H-M   'P 1'
#
loop_
_entity.id
_entity.type
_entity.pdbx_description
1 polymer ?
#
loop_
_entity_poly.entity_id
_entity_poly.type
_entity_poly.pdbx_seq_one_letter_code
_entity_poly.pdbx_strand_id
1 'polypeptide(L)'
;MKEFTPEELAEFNGQDGKPALVAYGGKVYDVSQSRMWRNGQHMKRHDAGADHTEVFAQAPHGPEVLERVTQAGTLKAPAAAKRQPAPPDTPAWADRLLGLHPHPIMVHFPQAFLSFAPVFLILFYATGNAAFERTAFHLAVAGALLAVPAALTGAFHWAFKYARAAGGVYKFKIAMSAVVIVYSAATAAAHYSKGALAPAPVDAAMLAMYLILAPLVAALGHAGGIIVFGKK
;
A
#
# COMPACT_ATOMS: atom_id res chain seq x y z
N MET A 1 -25.26 -28.74 -3.67
CA MET A 1 -24.37 -27.58 -3.98
C MET A 1 -23.11 -28.14 -4.60
N LYS A 2 -22.58 -27.56 -5.69
CA LYS A 2 -21.37 -28.08 -6.35
C LYS A 2 -20.14 -27.73 -5.52
N GLU A 3 -19.23 -28.68 -5.34
CA GLU A 3 -17.91 -28.43 -4.77
C GLU A 3 -16.91 -28.26 -5.91
N PHE A 4 -16.02 -27.27 -5.80
CA PHE A 4 -14.99 -26.96 -6.78
C PHE A 4 -13.60 -27.15 -6.16
N THR A 5 -12.65 -27.73 -6.87
CA THR A 5 -11.23 -27.58 -6.52
C THR A 5 -10.69 -26.24 -7.03
N PRO A 6 -9.53 -25.74 -6.54
CA PRO A 6 -8.91 -24.54 -7.12
C PRO A 6 -8.58 -24.67 -8.60
N GLU A 7 -8.19 -25.87 -9.04
CA GLU A 7 -7.90 -26.17 -10.45
C GLU A 7 -9.18 -26.09 -11.29
N GLU A 8 -10.27 -26.67 -10.80
CA GLU A 8 -11.58 -26.56 -11.46
C GLU A 8 -12.06 -25.11 -11.47
N LEU A 9 -11.91 -24.37 -10.36
CA LEU A 9 -12.30 -22.97 -10.28
C LEU A 9 -11.54 -22.11 -11.31
N ALA A 10 -10.24 -22.37 -11.51
CA ALA A 10 -9.40 -21.64 -12.47
C ALA A 10 -9.88 -21.74 -13.92
N GLU A 11 -10.64 -22.79 -14.26
CA GLU A 11 -11.26 -22.89 -15.58
C GLU A 11 -12.41 -21.90 -15.78
N PHE A 12 -13.08 -21.46 -14.70
CA PHE A 12 -14.22 -20.53 -14.77
C PHE A 12 -13.75 -19.08 -14.66
N ASN A 13 -12.92 -18.69 -15.63
CA ASN A 13 -12.23 -17.41 -15.66
C ASN A 13 -12.97 -16.31 -16.44
N GLY A 14 -14.20 -16.53 -16.92
CA GLY A 14 -14.95 -15.52 -17.67
C GLY A 14 -14.45 -15.26 -19.10
N GLN A 15 -13.56 -16.10 -19.64
CA GLN A 15 -12.98 -16.00 -20.98
C GLN A 15 -13.43 -17.18 -21.85
N ASP A 16 -13.27 -17.06 -23.17
CA ASP A 16 -13.60 -18.13 -24.14
C ASP A 16 -15.01 -18.70 -23.99
N GLY A 17 -15.97 -17.85 -23.60
CA GLY A 17 -17.36 -18.23 -23.37
C GLY A 17 -17.62 -18.97 -22.04
N LYS A 18 -16.60 -19.17 -21.21
CA LYS A 18 -16.74 -19.78 -19.88
C LYS A 18 -17.33 -18.78 -18.88
N PRO A 19 -18.12 -19.23 -17.88
CA PRO A 19 -18.59 -18.40 -16.78
C PRO A 19 -17.44 -17.77 -15.99
N ALA A 20 -17.69 -16.63 -15.35
CA ALA A 20 -16.79 -16.01 -14.39
C ALA A 20 -17.21 -16.39 -12.97
N LEU A 21 -16.41 -17.23 -12.30
CA LEU A 21 -16.63 -17.62 -10.91
C LEU A 21 -15.55 -17.04 -10.00
N VAL A 22 -15.90 -16.71 -8.76
CA VAL A 22 -14.94 -16.24 -7.74
C VAL A 22 -15.21 -16.91 -6.41
N ALA A 23 -14.17 -17.22 -5.65
CA ALA A 23 -14.32 -17.72 -4.30
C ALA A 23 -14.10 -16.62 -3.24
N TYR A 24 -14.90 -16.65 -2.18
CA TYR A 24 -14.76 -15.82 -0.99
C TYR A 24 -15.29 -16.56 0.23
N GLY A 25 -14.47 -16.68 1.28
CA GLY A 25 -14.86 -17.35 2.54
C GLY A 25 -15.26 -18.81 2.35
N GLY A 26 -14.61 -19.53 1.41
CA GLY A 26 -14.92 -20.93 1.08
C GLY A 26 -16.18 -21.14 0.23
N LYS A 27 -16.88 -20.07 -0.16
CA LYS A 27 -18.05 -20.10 -1.06
C LYS A 27 -17.66 -19.64 -2.46
N VAL A 28 -18.24 -20.24 -3.48
CA VAL A 28 -18.04 -19.87 -4.90
C VAL A 28 -19.26 -19.11 -5.40
N TYR A 29 -19.05 -17.94 -6.00
CA TYR A 29 -20.08 -17.04 -6.50
C TYR A 29 -19.95 -16.88 -8.01
N ASP A 30 -21.10 -16.87 -8.70
CA ASP A 30 -21.18 -16.60 -10.13
C ASP A 30 -21.32 -15.10 -10.38
N VAL A 31 -20.24 -14.49 -10.89
CA VAL A 31 -20.16 -13.07 -11.20
C VAL A 31 -20.31 -12.79 -12.70
N SER A 32 -20.69 -13.78 -13.51
CA SER A 32 -20.78 -13.67 -14.98
C SER A 32 -21.72 -12.55 -15.44
N GLN A 33 -22.79 -12.29 -14.70
CA GLN A 33 -23.76 -11.23 -15.00
C GLN A 33 -23.35 -9.85 -14.51
N SER A 34 -22.26 -9.76 -13.73
CA SER A 34 -21.77 -8.49 -13.20
C SER A 34 -21.01 -7.72 -14.27
N ARG A 35 -21.46 -6.49 -14.55
CA ARG A 35 -20.71 -5.56 -15.42
C ARG A 35 -19.30 -5.28 -14.93
N MET A 36 -19.06 -5.48 -13.63
CA MET A 36 -17.77 -5.26 -12.99
C MET A 36 -16.77 -6.40 -13.21
N TRP A 37 -17.22 -7.52 -13.81
CA TRP A 37 -16.43 -8.73 -14.07
C TRP A 37 -16.42 -9.11 -15.55
N ARG A 38 -16.58 -8.12 -16.45
CA ARG A 38 -16.55 -8.34 -17.90
C ARG A 38 -15.24 -9.00 -18.32
N ASN A 39 -15.36 -10.03 -19.17
CA ASN A 39 -14.25 -10.86 -19.62
C ASN A 39 -13.44 -11.48 -18.48
N GLY A 40 -14.10 -11.73 -17.34
CA GLY A 40 -13.46 -12.29 -16.17
C GLY A 40 -12.56 -11.35 -15.40
N GLN A 41 -12.53 -10.06 -15.72
CA GLN A 41 -11.67 -9.10 -15.05
C GLN A 41 -12.45 -8.13 -14.20
N HIS A 42 -11.99 -7.96 -12.97
CA HIS A 42 -12.44 -6.92 -12.07
C HIS A 42 -11.35 -5.86 -11.90
N MET A 43 -11.67 -4.63 -12.30
CA MET A 43 -10.78 -3.45 -12.20
C MET A 43 -9.41 -3.63 -12.85
N LYS A 44 -9.25 -4.60 -13.77
CA LYS A 44 -7.95 -5.01 -14.36
C LYS A 44 -6.92 -5.40 -13.29
N ARG A 45 -7.38 -5.85 -12.11
CA ARG A 45 -6.56 -6.19 -10.95
C ARG A 45 -6.84 -7.59 -10.42
N HIS A 46 -8.06 -8.07 -10.58
CA HIS A 46 -8.48 -9.37 -10.08
C HIS A 46 -9.11 -10.15 -11.23
N ASP A 47 -8.60 -11.34 -11.46
CA ASP A 47 -9.14 -12.27 -12.46
C ASP A 47 -10.15 -13.22 -11.80
N ALA A 48 -11.19 -13.59 -12.54
CA ALA A 48 -12.09 -14.67 -12.15
C ALA A 48 -11.34 -16.02 -12.20
N GLY A 49 -11.96 -17.04 -11.63
CA GLY A 49 -11.37 -18.36 -11.46
C GLY A 49 -10.39 -18.45 -10.27
N ALA A 50 -10.47 -17.53 -9.32
CA ALA A 50 -9.58 -17.50 -8.16
C ALA A 50 -10.34 -17.29 -6.83
N ASP A 51 -9.69 -17.68 -5.74
CA ASP A 51 -10.09 -17.34 -4.37
C ASP A 51 -9.60 -15.94 -4.01
N HIS A 52 -10.55 -15.02 -3.84
CA HIS A 52 -10.29 -13.62 -3.53
C HIS A 52 -10.44 -13.31 -2.04
N THR A 53 -10.58 -14.31 -1.17
CA THR A 53 -10.79 -14.10 0.29
C THR A 53 -9.77 -13.13 0.91
N GLU A 54 -8.48 -13.29 0.61
CA GLU A 54 -7.43 -12.45 1.19
C GLU A 54 -7.39 -11.03 0.61
N VAL A 55 -7.70 -10.87 -0.68
CA VAL A 55 -7.67 -9.57 -1.36
C VAL A 55 -8.95 -8.77 -1.15
N PHE A 56 -10.05 -9.44 -0.77
CA PHE A 56 -11.35 -8.80 -0.55
C PHE A 56 -11.30 -7.72 0.54
N ALA A 57 -10.47 -7.89 1.57
CA ALA A 57 -10.28 -6.90 2.64
C ALA A 57 -9.71 -5.55 2.15
N GLN A 58 -9.26 -5.47 0.90
CA GLN A 58 -8.71 -4.28 0.26
C GLN A 58 -9.71 -3.62 -0.69
N ALA A 59 -10.87 -4.25 -0.91
CA ALA A 59 -11.90 -3.72 -1.78
C ALA A 59 -12.53 -2.45 -1.16
N PRO A 60 -12.98 -1.48 -1.98
CA PRO A 60 -13.68 -0.29 -1.50
C PRO A 60 -15.13 -0.60 -1.04
N HIS A 61 -15.47 -1.87 -0.83
CA HIS A 61 -16.78 -2.38 -0.46
C HIS A 61 -16.62 -3.62 0.42
N GLY A 62 -17.63 -3.95 1.23
CA GLY A 62 -17.64 -5.17 2.03
C GLY A 62 -18.27 -6.36 1.28
N PRO A 63 -18.38 -7.52 1.93
CA PRO A 63 -18.86 -8.76 1.33
C PRO A 63 -20.35 -8.73 0.98
N GLU A 64 -21.10 -7.74 1.43
CA GLU A 64 -22.50 -7.50 1.09
C GLU A 64 -22.76 -7.41 -0.43
N VAL A 65 -21.73 -7.03 -1.22
CA VAL A 65 -21.85 -7.03 -2.69
C VAL A 65 -22.05 -8.44 -3.27
N LEU A 66 -21.60 -9.48 -2.55
CA LEU A 66 -21.74 -10.88 -2.96
C LEU A 66 -23.16 -11.42 -2.73
N GLU A 67 -23.97 -10.74 -1.91
CA GLU A 67 -25.40 -11.06 -1.74
C GLU A 67 -26.22 -10.78 -3.01
N ARG A 68 -25.66 -9.97 -3.92
CA ARG A 68 -26.30 -9.59 -5.20
C ARG A 68 -26.04 -10.60 -6.32
N VAL A 69 -25.24 -11.62 -6.07
CA VAL A 69 -24.87 -12.64 -7.06
C VAL A 69 -25.19 -14.04 -6.55
N THR A 70 -25.33 -14.99 -7.47
CA THR A 70 -25.73 -16.35 -7.13
C THR A 70 -24.55 -17.14 -6.58
N GLN A 71 -24.74 -17.81 -5.44
CA GLN A 71 -23.76 -18.78 -4.95
C GLN A 71 -23.82 -20.05 -5.80
N ALA A 72 -22.76 -20.33 -6.57
CA ALA A 72 -22.65 -21.49 -7.44
C ALA A 72 -22.19 -22.76 -6.70
N GLY A 73 -21.49 -22.61 -5.57
CA GLY A 73 -20.88 -23.74 -4.89
C GLY A 73 -20.06 -23.41 -3.65
N THR A 74 -19.19 -24.35 -3.30
CA THR A 74 -18.16 -24.25 -2.26
C THR A 74 -16.80 -24.59 -2.83
N LEU A 75 -15.74 -23.97 -2.29
CA LEU A 75 -14.37 -24.24 -2.69
C LEU A 75 -13.78 -25.29 -1.74
N LYS A 76 -13.36 -26.43 -2.29
CA LYS A 76 -12.60 -27.45 -1.57
C LYS A 76 -11.28 -26.83 -1.12
N ALA A 77 -11.02 -26.88 0.19
CA ALA A 77 -9.78 -26.37 0.73
C ALA A 77 -8.61 -27.08 0.02
N PRO A 78 -7.71 -26.35 -0.66
CA PRO A 78 -6.59 -26.98 -1.32
C PRO A 78 -5.73 -27.73 -0.31
N ALA A 79 -5.27 -28.92 -0.69
CA ALA A 79 -4.07 -29.49 -0.11
C ALA A 79 -2.90 -28.58 -0.52
N ALA A 80 -2.53 -27.64 0.34
CA ALA A 80 -1.37 -26.76 0.18
C ALA A 80 -1.38 -25.78 -1.01
N ALA A 81 -2.50 -25.07 -1.26
CA ALA A 81 -2.34 -23.76 -1.89
C ALA A 81 -1.50 -22.92 -0.94
N LYS A 82 -0.69 -22.03 -1.50
CA LYS A 82 0.06 -20.99 -0.76
C LYS A 82 -0.95 -20.02 -0.11
N ARG A 83 -1.77 -20.49 0.81
CA ARG A 83 -2.37 -19.67 1.85
C ARG A 83 -1.20 -18.91 2.45
N GLN A 84 -1.34 -17.59 2.60
CA GLN A 84 -0.50 -16.93 3.58
C GLN A 84 -0.55 -17.80 4.85
N PRO A 85 0.60 -18.08 5.50
CA PRO A 85 0.58 -18.90 6.71
C PRO A 85 -0.57 -18.41 7.57
N ALA A 86 -1.39 -19.36 8.06
CA ALA A 86 -2.56 -19.03 8.86
C ALA A 86 -2.20 -17.86 9.78
N PRO A 87 -3.02 -16.78 9.84
CA PRO A 87 -2.69 -15.59 10.60
C PRO A 87 -2.11 -16.05 11.94
N PRO A 88 -0.90 -15.58 12.31
CA PRO A 88 -0.31 -16.01 13.57
C PRO A 88 -1.34 -15.80 14.66
N ASP A 89 -1.41 -16.69 15.65
CA ASP A 89 -2.40 -16.63 16.73
C ASP A 89 -2.31 -15.26 17.43
N THR A 90 -3.11 -14.31 16.94
CA THR A 90 -2.97 -12.89 17.22
C THR A 90 -3.80 -12.60 18.46
N PRO A 91 -3.23 -11.99 19.50
CA PRO A 91 -4.02 -11.58 20.64
C PRO A 91 -5.16 -10.65 20.19
N ALA A 92 -6.35 -10.78 20.79
CA ALA A 92 -7.53 -10.01 20.39
C ALA A 92 -7.32 -8.48 20.37
N TRP A 93 -6.42 -7.96 21.23
CA TRP A 93 -6.05 -6.54 21.21
C TRP A 93 -5.29 -6.15 19.93
N ALA A 94 -4.44 -7.03 19.42
CA ALA A 94 -3.67 -6.81 18.21
C ALA A 94 -4.57 -6.89 16.97
N ASP A 95 -5.50 -7.84 16.93
CA ASP A 95 -6.51 -7.93 15.85
C ASP A 95 -7.38 -6.68 15.78
N ARG A 96 -7.85 -6.18 16.92
CA ARG A 96 -8.61 -4.92 16.97
C ARG A 96 -7.82 -3.77 16.36
N LEU A 97 -6.53 -3.64 16.71
CA LEU A 97 -5.67 -2.59 16.16
C LEU A 97 -5.39 -2.78 14.67
N LEU A 98 -5.15 -4.01 14.20
CA LEU A 98 -4.97 -4.31 12.77
C LEU A 98 -6.23 -3.95 11.97
N GLY A 99 -7.42 -4.18 12.52
CA GLY A 99 -8.71 -3.82 11.92
C GLY A 99 -8.95 -2.31 11.81
N LEU A 100 -8.22 -1.47 12.55
CA LEU A 100 -8.25 -0.01 12.38
C LEU A 100 -7.41 0.49 11.19
N HIS A 101 -6.68 -0.40 10.50
CA HIS A 101 -5.79 -0.08 9.39
C HIS A 101 -4.78 1.06 9.69
N PRO A 102 -4.12 1.10 10.86
CA PRO A 102 -3.29 2.23 11.27
C PRO A 102 -2.07 2.43 10.37
N HIS A 103 -1.45 1.36 9.85
CA HIS A 103 -0.30 1.49 8.97
C HIS A 103 -0.65 2.13 7.61
N PRO A 104 -1.63 1.62 6.83
CA PRO A 104 -2.08 2.31 5.61
C PRO A 104 -2.43 3.79 5.83
N ILE A 105 -3.12 4.12 6.93
CA ILE A 105 -3.45 5.51 7.26
C ILE A 105 -2.18 6.33 7.51
N MET A 106 -1.29 5.84 8.37
CA MET A 106 -0.13 6.60 8.83
C MET A 106 0.91 6.83 7.72
N VAL A 107 1.08 5.91 6.77
CA VAL A 107 2.07 6.08 5.69
C VAL A 107 1.74 7.22 4.72
N HIS A 108 0.47 7.61 4.61
CA HIS A 108 0.07 8.69 3.69
C HIS A 108 0.60 10.06 4.10
N PHE A 109 0.72 10.33 5.41
CA PHE A 109 1.18 11.64 5.90
C PHE A 109 2.63 11.97 5.51
N PRO A 110 3.65 11.18 5.91
CA PRO A 110 5.02 11.47 5.48
C PRO A 110 5.18 11.34 3.97
N GLN A 111 4.45 10.42 3.31
CA GLN A 111 4.50 10.31 1.85
C GLN A 111 4.02 11.60 1.17
N ALA A 112 2.90 12.19 1.60
CA ALA A 112 2.40 13.44 1.06
C ALA A 112 3.35 14.61 1.36
N PHE A 113 3.73 14.80 2.62
CA PHE A 113 4.56 15.94 3.02
C PHE A 113 5.93 15.94 2.34
N LEU A 114 6.62 14.79 2.30
CA LEU A 114 7.94 14.69 1.69
C LEU A 114 7.89 14.77 0.15
N SER A 115 6.77 14.39 -0.48
CA SER A 115 6.59 14.54 -1.94
C SER A 115 6.33 15.99 -2.34
N PHE A 116 5.61 16.75 -1.50
CA PHE A 116 5.25 18.14 -1.81
C PHE A 116 6.24 19.17 -1.30
N ALA A 117 7.06 18.86 -0.28
CA ALA A 117 8.15 19.72 0.18
C ALA A 117 9.02 20.29 -0.96
N PRO A 118 9.54 19.49 -1.91
CA PRO A 118 10.32 20.02 -3.04
C PRO A 118 9.51 20.94 -3.96
N VAL A 119 8.21 20.69 -4.15
CA VAL A 119 7.35 21.56 -4.99
C VAL A 119 7.31 22.97 -4.42
N PHE A 120 7.13 23.10 -3.10
CA PHE A 120 7.14 24.40 -2.44
C PHE A 120 8.52 25.07 -2.49
N LEU A 121 9.61 24.31 -2.39
CA LEU A 121 10.94 24.91 -2.53
C LEU A 121 11.23 25.41 -3.96
N ILE A 122 10.74 24.70 -4.99
CA ILE A 122 10.80 25.16 -6.38
C ILE A 122 9.98 26.44 -6.56
N LEU A 123 8.77 26.50 -6.00
CA LEU A 123 7.92 27.69 -6.04
C LEU A 123 8.60 28.89 -5.36
N PHE A 124 9.32 28.67 -4.26
CA PHE A 124 10.13 29.70 -3.63
C PHE A 124 11.17 30.28 -4.60
N TYR A 125 12.00 29.44 -5.21
CA TYR A 125 13.03 29.91 -6.15
C TYR A 125 12.45 30.54 -7.42
N ALA A 126 11.28 30.06 -7.88
CA ALA A 126 10.60 30.62 -9.05
C ALA A 126 9.96 31.98 -8.80
N THR A 127 9.52 32.27 -7.57
CA THR A 127 8.70 33.46 -7.27
C THR A 127 9.35 34.46 -6.32
N GLY A 128 10.39 34.04 -5.59
CA GLY A 128 10.97 34.82 -4.50
C GLY A 128 10.12 34.90 -3.24
N ASN A 129 8.95 34.24 -3.18
CA ASN A 129 8.03 34.34 -2.05
C ASN A 129 8.47 33.44 -0.88
N ALA A 130 8.96 34.06 0.20
CA ALA A 130 9.43 33.39 1.41
C ALA A 130 8.37 32.49 2.09
N ALA A 131 7.07 32.68 1.84
CA ALA A 131 6.05 31.78 2.39
C ALA A 131 6.19 30.35 1.84
N PHE A 132 6.63 30.19 0.59
CA PHE A 132 6.84 28.88 0.00
C PHE A 132 8.05 28.16 0.59
N GLU A 133 9.14 28.87 0.90
CA GLU A 133 10.30 28.29 1.59
C GLU A 133 9.92 27.79 2.99
N ARG A 134 9.20 28.62 3.76
CA ARG A 134 8.70 28.23 5.08
C ARG A 134 7.80 27.01 5.00
N THR A 135 6.93 26.95 3.99
CA THR A 135 6.05 25.80 3.77
C THR A 135 6.85 24.55 3.43
N ALA A 136 7.84 24.64 2.54
CA ALA A 136 8.73 23.53 2.22
C ALA A 136 9.44 23.00 3.47
N PHE A 137 9.97 23.90 4.31
CA PHE A 137 10.61 23.56 5.58
C PHE A 137 9.65 22.83 6.54
N HIS A 138 8.45 23.39 6.78
CA HIS A 138 7.46 22.76 7.66
C HIS A 138 7.03 21.37 7.16
N LEU A 139 6.88 21.20 5.84
CA LEU A 139 6.56 19.90 5.26
C LEU A 139 7.69 18.89 5.43
N ALA A 140 8.95 19.30 5.25
CA ALA A 140 10.11 18.44 5.49
C ALA A 140 10.18 18.00 6.97
N VAL A 141 9.98 18.93 7.91
CA VAL A 141 9.94 18.64 9.35
C VAL A 141 8.79 17.71 9.70
N ALA A 142 7.56 18.02 9.26
CA ALA A 142 6.38 17.20 9.53
C ALA A 142 6.52 15.79 8.93
N GLY A 143 7.06 15.69 7.72
CA GLY A 143 7.36 14.42 7.06
C GLY A 143 8.37 13.59 7.82
N ALA A 144 9.47 14.20 8.31
CA ALA A 144 10.48 13.51 9.11
C ALA A 144 9.92 13.01 10.45
N LEU A 145 9.13 13.84 11.15
CA LEU A 145 8.50 13.47 12.41
C LEU A 145 7.50 12.32 12.25
N LEU A 146 6.66 12.37 11.21
CA LEU A 146 5.63 11.35 10.97
C LEU A 146 6.14 10.07 10.29
N ALA A 147 7.36 10.09 9.74
CA ALA A 147 8.00 8.88 9.22
C ALA A 147 8.27 7.85 10.34
N VAL A 148 8.51 8.29 11.58
CA VAL A 148 8.73 7.41 12.73
C VAL A 148 7.48 6.61 13.11
N PRO A 149 6.31 7.22 13.42
CA PRO A 149 5.09 6.46 13.70
C PRO A 149 4.63 5.63 12.48
N ALA A 150 4.87 6.08 11.25
CA ALA A 150 4.61 5.27 10.05
C ALA A 150 5.46 3.98 10.03
N ALA A 151 6.74 4.07 10.41
CA ALA A 151 7.62 2.91 10.52
C ALA A 151 7.22 1.98 11.68
N LEU A 152 6.84 2.53 12.85
CA LEU A 152 6.39 1.75 14.00
C LEU A 152 5.11 0.96 13.70
N THR A 153 4.11 1.61 13.10
CA THR A 153 2.89 0.94 12.66
C THR A 153 3.18 -0.11 11.58
N GLY A 154 4.17 0.14 10.71
CA GLY A 154 4.65 -0.82 9.72
C GLY A 154 5.32 -2.05 10.34
N ALA A 155 6.16 -1.85 11.36
CA ALA A 155 6.79 -2.93 12.11
C ALA A 155 5.75 -3.78 12.86
N PHE A 156 4.72 -3.14 13.45
CA PHE A 156 3.58 -3.82 14.06
C PHE A 156 2.82 -4.68 13.03
N HIS A 157 2.43 -4.11 11.88
CA HIS A 157 1.80 -4.87 10.79
C HIS A 157 2.69 -6.03 10.32
N TRP A 158 3.99 -5.80 10.15
CA TRP A 158 4.93 -6.85 9.74
C TRP A 158 5.02 -8.00 10.74
N ALA A 159 5.03 -7.70 12.04
CA ALA A 159 5.10 -8.70 13.09
C ALA A 159 3.83 -9.55 13.20
N PHE A 160 2.66 -8.91 13.19
CA PHE A 160 1.39 -9.58 13.49
C PHE A 160 0.59 -10.01 12.24
N LYS A 161 0.61 -9.23 11.15
CA LYS A 161 -0.09 -9.62 9.91
C LYS A 161 0.76 -10.53 9.03
N TYR A 162 2.06 -10.24 8.93
CA TYR A 162 2.96 -10.94 8.01
C TYR A 162 3.90 -11.92 8.71
N ALA A 163 3.65 -12.26 9.98
CA ALA A 163 4.43 -13.21 10.77
C ALA A 163 5.96 -13.02 10.69
N ARG A 164 6.42 -11.76 10.63
CA ARG A 164 7.84 -11.39 10.43
C ARG A 164 8.49 -12.00 9.18
N ALA A 165 7.73 -12.11 8.09
CA ALA A 165 8.23 -12.64 6.82
C ALA A 165 9.55 -11.99 6.38
N ALA A 166 10.53 -12.82 5.99
CA ALA A 166 11.90 -12.41 5.67
C ALA A 166 12.16 -12.24 4.16
N GLY A 167 11.10 -12.10 3.35
CA GLY A 167 11.21 -11.92 1.90
C GLY A 167 11.98 -10.66 1.52
N GLY A 168 12.64 -10.67 0.34
CA GLY A 168 13.49 -9.55 -0.12
C GLY A 168 12.77 -8.20 -0.14
N VAL A 169 11.49 -8.17 -0.49
CA VAL A 169 10.67 -6.94 -0.51
C VAL A 169 10.47 -6.37 0.90
N TYR A 170 10.30 -7.22 1.92
CA TYR A 170 10.18 -6.78 3.31
C TYR A 170 11.50 -6.17 3.82
N LYS A 171 12.63 -6.83 3.55
CA LYS A 171 13.96 -6.33 3.90
C LYS A 171 14.23 -4.97 3.24
N PHE A 172 13.95 -4.86 1.94
CA PHE A 172 14.07 -3.61 1.20
C PHE A 172 13.18 -2.51 1.80
N LYS A 173 11.90 -2.80 2.11
CA LYS A 173 10.99 -1.82 2.70
C LYS A 173 11.46 -1.34 4.07
N ILE A 174 11.97 -2.22 4.93
CA ILE A 174 12.52 -1.86 6.24
C ILE A 174 13.76 -0.96 6.07
N ALA A 175 14.68 -1.35 5.20
CA ALA A 175 15.89 -0.55 4.92
C ALA A 175 15.52 0.84 4.36
N MET A 176 14.62 0.90 3.38
CA MET A 176 14.14 2.16 2.81
C MET A 176 13.38 3.02 3.81
N SER A 177 12.64 2.43 4.76
CA SER A 177 12.01 3.19 5.84
C SER A 177 13.05 3.89 6.71
N ALA A 178 14.16 3.21 7.04
CA ALA A 178 15.25 3.83 7.78
C ALA A 178 15.93 4.95 6.98
N VAL A 179 16.17 4.72 5.68
CA VAL A 179 16.74 5.75 4.79
C VAL A 179 15.83 6.98 4.71
N VAL A 180 14.52 6.81 4.53
CA VAL A 180 13.57 7.94 4.50
C VAL A 180 13.60 8.73 5.82
N ILE A 181 13.60 8.05 6.96
CA ILE A 181 13.67 8.71 8.29
C ILE A 181 14.96 9.52 8.41
N VAL A 182 16.11 8.90 8.18
CA VAL A 182 17.42 9.56 8.34
C VAL A 182 17.57 10.70 7.35
N TYR A 183 17.22 10.47 6.09
CA TYR A 183 17.40 11.46 5.03
C TYR A 183 16.47 12.67 5.22
N SER A 184 15.18 12.45 5.52
CA SER A 184 14.25 13.55 5.77
C SER A 184 14.62 14.36 7.02
N ALA A 185 15.07 13.70 8.09
CA ALA A 185 15.58 14.38 9.28
C ALA A 185 16.85 15.19 8.96
N ALA A 186 17.78 14.64 8.16
CA ALA A 186 18.97 15.35 7.72
C ALA A 186 18.63 16.57 6.86
N THR A 187 17.69 16.47 5.93
CA THR A 187 17.20 17.60 5.13
C THR A 187 16.58 18.69 5.99
N ALA A 188 15.73 18.31 6.96
CA ALA A 188 15.13 19.27 7.89
C ALA A 188 16.19 19.94 8.77
N ALA A 189 17.13 19.17 9.33
CA ALA A 189 18.20 19.70 10.17
C ALA A 189 19.17 20.60 9.40
N ALA A 190 19.50 20.25 8.15
CA ALA A 190 20.34 21.06 7.28
C ALA A 190 19.65 22.40 6.94
N HIS A 191 18.35 22.38 6.62
CA HIS A 191 17.58 23.60 6.36
C HIS A 191 17.51 24.47 7.63
N TYR A 192 17.17 23.87 8.77
CA TYR A 192 17.15 24.59 10.05
C TYR A 192 18.51 25.25 10.38
N SER A 193 19.61 24.52 10.21
CA SER A 193 20.97 25.01 10.48
C SER A 193 21.37 26.16 9.55
N LYS A 194 20.90 26.13 8.30
CA LYS A 194 21.16 27.17 7.31
C LYS A 194 20.32 28.43 7.54
N GLY A 195 19.14 28.29 8.13
CA GLY A 195 18.18 29.38 8.31
C GLY A 195 17.48 29.75 7.00
N ALA A 196 16.91 30.95 6.97
CA ALA A 196 16.14 31.43 5.83
C ALA A 196 16.99 31.48 4.56
N LEU A 197 16.49 30.88 3.48
CA LEU A 197 17.17 30.87 2.19
C LEU A 197 16.97 32.20 1.44
N ALA A 198 17.95 32.56 0.60
CA ALA A 198 17.79 33.62 -0.39
C ALA A 198 17.24 33.03 -1.70
N PRO A 199 16.36 33.74 -2.43
CA PRO A 199 15.81 33.24 -3.69
C PRO A 199 16.81 33.28 -4.85
N ALA A 200 17.87 34.09 -4.74
CA ALA A 200 18.98 34.14 -5.69
C ALA A 200 20.31 34.43 -4.97
N PRO A 201 21.41 33.74 -5.32
CA PRO A 201 21.45 32.57 -6.19
C PRO A 201 20.74 31.36 -5.57
N VAL A 202 20.33 30.39 -6.41
CA VAL A 202 19.69 29.15 -5.93
C VAL A 202 20.69 28.35 -5.09
N ASP A 203 20.27 27.93 -3.90
CA ASP A 203 21.03 26.98 -3.10
C ASP A 203 20.86 25.57 -3.68
N ALA A 204 21.77 25.20 -4.58
CA ALA A 204 21.72 23.93 -5.29
C ALA A 204 21.81 22.71 -4.35
N ALA A 205 22.57 22.82 -3.25
CA ALA A 205 22.69 21.74 -2.28
C ALA A 205 21.37 21.51 -1.54
N MET A 206 20.74 22.58 -1.06
CA MET A 206 19.43 22.47 -0.40
C MET A 206 18.35 21.98 -1.38
N LEU A 207 18.34 22.51 -2.61
CA LEU A 207 17.39 22.07 -3.62
C LEU A 207 17.54 20.57 -3.93
N ALA A 208 18.77 20.08 -4.10
CA ALA A 208 19.03 18.66 -4.31
C ALA A 208 18.54 17.80 -3.13
N MET A 209 18.76 18.25 -1.90
CA MET A 209 18.27 17.55 -0.71
C MET A 209 16.74 17.40 -0.70
N TYR A 210 16.01 18.43 -1.14
CA TYR A 210 14.56 18.38 -1.25
C TYR A 210 14.09 17.50 -2.40
N LEU A 211 14.74 17.58 -3.56
CA LEU A 211 14.36 16.81 -4.75
C LEU A 211 14.49 15.30 -4.56
N ILE A 212 15.44 14.84 -3.73
CA ILE A 212 15.64 13.41 -3.42
C ILE A 212 14.53 12.84 -2.53
N LEU A 213 13.79 13.66 -1.78
CA LEU A 213 12.71 13.19 -0.91
C LEU A 213 11.61 12.45 -1.68
N ALA A 214 11.17 13.01 -2.81
CA ALA A 214 10.10 12.45 -3.63
C ALA A 214 10.41 11.03 -4.18
N PRO A 215 11.55 10.77 -4.84
CA PRO A 215 11.87 9.41 -5.32
C PRO A 215 12.07 8.41 -4.17
N LEU A 216 12.60 8.83 -3.02
CA LEU A 216 12.73 7.94 -1.85
C LEU A 216 11.36 7.45 -1.35
N VAL A 217 10.40 8.36 -1.16
CA VAL A 217 9.05 7.96 -0.72
C VAL A 217 8.29 7.20 -1.80
N ALA A 218 8.51 7.52 -3.08
CA ALA A 218 7.92 6.77 -4.19
C ALA A 218 8.44 5.31 -4.24
N ALA A 219 9.74 5.11 -4.06
CA ALA A 219 10.34 3.77 -4.01
C ALA A 219 9.80 2.94 -2.82
N LEU A 220 9.67 3.57 -1.64
CA LEU A 220 9.09 2.94 -0.46
C LEU A 220 7.61 2.57 -0.67
N GLY A 221 6.83 3.47 -1.28
CA GLY A 221 5.42 3.24 -1.64
C GLY A 221 5.25 2.11 -2.66
N HIS A 222 6.13 2.05 -3.67
CA HIS A 222 6.13 0.96 -4.66
C HIS A 222 6.39 -0.41 -4.01
N ALA A 223 7.38 -0.51 -3.11
CA ALA A 223 7.61 -1.74 -2.35
C ALA A 223 6.41 -2.13 -1.47
N GLY A 224 5.72 -1.14 -0.89
CA GLY A 224 4.46 -1.36 -0.20
C GLY A 224 3.39 -1.96 -1.12
N GLY A 225 3.24 -1.42 -2.33
CA GLY A 225 2.34 -1.94 -3.36
C GLY A 225 2.63 -3.40 -3.73
N ILE A 226 3.90 -3.79 -3.87
CA ILE A 226 4.26 -5.19 -4.17
C ILE A 226 3.83 -6.15 -3.04
N ILE A 227 3.95 -5.72 -1.78
CA ILE A 227 3.52 -6.56 -0.63
C ILE A 227 2.00 -6.74 -0.64
N VAL A 228 1.26 -5.69 -1.00
CA VAL A 228 -0.21 -5.68 -0.92
C VAL A 228 -0.85 -6.34 -2.15
N PHE A 229 -0.30 -6.11 -3.35
CA PHE A 229 -0.89 -6.50 -4.63
C PHE A 229 -0.10 -7.58 -5.39
N GLY A 230 1.04 -8.02 -4.88
CA GLY A 230 1.95 -8.93 -5.59
C GLY A 230 2.81 -8.22 -6.64
N LYS A 231 3.74 -8.96 -7.25
CA LYS A 231 4.52 -8.48 -8.41
C LYS A 231 3.62 -8.53 -9.65
N LYS A 232 3.60 -7.44 -10.42
CA LYS A 232 3.22 -7.50 -11.83
C LYS A 232 4.40 -8.00 -12.66
#